data_AF-A0A2X3IBB1-F1
#
_entry.id   AF-A0A2X3IBB1-F1
#
_cell.length_a   1.000
_cell.length_b   1.000
_cell.length_c   1.000
_cell.angle_alpha   90.00
_cell.angle_beta   90.00
_cell.angle_gamma   90.00
#
_symmetry.space_group_name_H-M   'P 1'
#
loop_
_entity.id
_entity.type
_entity.pdbx_description
1 polymer ?
#
loop_
_entity_poly.entity_id
_entity_poly.type
_entity_poly.pdbx_seq_one_letter_code
_entity_poly.pdbx_strand_id
1 'polypeptide(L)'
;MMQTPHHFFSPDPFERNLGRFRKTPNEGTLFYGLVQDGNDMWDATFFCGSCAVIRRGPLDEIGGIAVETVTEDAHTSLRLHRRGYTSAYMRIPQAAGLATESLSAHIGQRIRWARGMVQIFRLDNPLFGKGLKLVQRVCYANAMLHFLSGIPRLIFLTAPLAFLLLHAYIIYAPALMIALFVLPHMIHASLTNSKIQGKYRHSFWSEIYETVLAWYIAPPTFVALINPHKGKFNVTAKGGLVEEEYVDWVISRPYIYLVLLNLVGVAVGIWRFMYGPENEILTVWVRYRLGILQPDYSWRRGGGLG
;
A
#
# COMPACT_ATOMS: atom_id res chain seq x y z
N MET A 1 -7.80 24.11 -6.66
CA MET A 1 -8.42 23.24 -5.63
C MET A 1 -7.53 23.27 -4.40
N MET A 2 -8.09 23.21 -3.19
CA MET A 2 -7.32 23.25 -1.95
C MET A 2 -7.64 22.00 -1.11
N GLN A 3 -6.64 21.20 -0.74
CA GLN A 3 -6.80 20.01 0.11
C GLN A 3 -6.11 20.22 1.46
N THR A 4 -6.70 19.71 2.54
CA THR A 4 -6.08 19.63 3.87
C THR A 4 -5.99 18.16 4.34
N PRO A 5 -5.08 17.83 5.28
CA PRO A 5 -4.93 16.48 5.82
C PRO A 5 -6.24 15.89 6.33
N HIS A 6 -6.39 14.57 6.19
CA HIS A 6 -7.37 13.82 6.98
C HIS A 6 -6.74 13.47 8.32
N HIS A 7 -7.38 13.96 9.39
CA HIS A 7 -7.02 13.61 10.76
C HIS A 7 -8.15 12.79 11.38
N PHE A 8 -7.83 11.85 12.26
CA PHE A 8 -8.81 10.95 12.86
C PHE A 8 -8.73 11.01 14.39
N PHE A 9 -9.88 11.10 15.05
CA PHE A 9 -9.99 11.05 16.51
C PHE A 9 -9.83 9.64 17.06
N SER A 10 -10.36 8.64 16.36
CA SER A 10 -10.33 7.24 16.75
C SER A 10 -9.17 6.48 16.10
N PRO A 11 -8.60 5.46 16.78
CA PRO A 11 -7.64 4.56 16.17
C PRO A 11 -8.26 3.77 15.03
N ASP A 12 -7.47 3.50 13.98
CA ASP A 12 -7.85 2.47 13.03
C ASP A 12 -7.76 1.06 13.66
N PRO A 13 -8.39 0.04 13.06
CA PRO A 13 -8.41 -1.30 13.65
C PRO A 13 -7.03 -1.91 13.87
N PHE A 14 -6.03 -1.59 13.06
CA PHE A 14 -4.67 -2.09 13.27
C PHE A 14 -4.01 -1.39 14.46
N GLU A 15 -4.13 -0.07 14.55
CA GLU A 15 -3.62 0.69 15.70
C GLU A 15 -4.26 0.24 17.02
N ARG A 16 -5.58 -0.02 17.00
CA ARG A 16 -6.33 -0.51 18.16
C ARG A 16 -5.88 -1.92 18.55
N ASN A 17 -5.93 -2.87 17.61
CA ASN A 17 -5.64 -4.28 17.89
C ASN A 17 -4.16 -4.52 18.28
N LEU A 18 -3.24 -3.64 17.85
CA LEU A 18 -1.82 -3.72 18.19
C LEU A 18 -1.43 -2.86 19.41
N GLY A 19 -2.37 -2.10 19.99
CA GLY A 19 -2.11 -1.21 21.14
C GLY A 19 -1.14 -0.06 20.83
N ARG A 20 -1.14 0.42 19.58
CA ARG A 20 -0.16 1.37 19.02
C ARG A 20 -0.70 2.78 18.75
N PHE A 21 -1.97 3.05 19.02
CA PHE A 21 -2.56 4.37 18.78
C PHE A 21 -1.74 5.51 19.39
N ARG A 22 -1.40 6.51 18.57
CA ARG A 22 -0.56 7.69 18.91
C ARG A 22 0.87 7.36 19.38
N LYS A 23 1.28 6.10 19.41
CA LYS A 23 2.66 5.67 19.71
C LYS A 23 3.50 5.51 18.45
N THR A 24 2.84 5.23 17.33
CA THR A 24 3.44 5.13 16.01
C THR A 24 2.61 5.94 15.01
N PRO A 25 3.23 6.55 13.98
CA PRO A 25 2.48 7.17 12.88
C PRO A 25 1.48 6.19 12.28
N ASN A 26 0.26 6.67 12.02
CA ASN A 26 -0.77 5.88 11.35
C ASN A 26 -0.46 5.78 9.83
N GLU A 27 -1.16 4.88 9.12
CA GLU A 27 -0.92 4.66 7.69
C GLU A 27 -1.07 5.94 6.85
N GLY A 28 -2.10 6.74 7.15
CA GLY A 28 -2.37 8.00 6.44
C GLY A 28 -1.30 9.07 6.68
N THR A 29 -0.46 8.93 7.71
CA THR A 29 0.56 9.93 8.06
C THR A 29 1.63 10.05 6.98
N LEU A 30 2.01 8.96 6.31
CA LEU A 30 2.93 9.04 5.18
C LEU A 30 2.32 9.85 4.03
N PHE A 31 1.06 9.56 3.72
CA PHE A 31 0.37 10.15 2.59
C PHE A 31 0.06 11.64 2.80
N TYR A 32 -0.63 11.99 3.89
CA TYR A 32 -0.97 13.38 4.22
C TYR A 32 0.22 14.18 4.79
N GLY A 33 1.26 13.51 5.29
CA GLY A 33 2.49 14.15 5.72
C GLY A 33 3.38 14.46 4.53
N LEU A 34 4.04 13.44 3.99
CA LEU A 34 5.12 13.61 3.02
C LEU A 34 4.63 13.62 1.57
N VAL A 35 3.73 12.71 1.19
CA VAL A 35 3.39 12.48 -0.23
C VAL A 35 2.55 13.61 -0.82
N GLN A 36 1.47 14.03 -0.15
CA GLN A 36 0.62 15.12 -0.64
C GLN A 36 1.35 16.46 -0.72
N ASP A 37 2.24 16.72 0.23
CA ASP A 37 3.12 17.89 0.23
C ASP A 37 4.17 17.82 -0.89
N GLY A 38 4.73 16.64 -1.14
CA GLY A 38 5.61 16.42 -2.29
C GLY A 38 4.88 16.59 -3.62
N ASN A 39 3.62 16.17 -3.71
CA ASN A 39 2.78 16.37 -4.90
C ASN A 39 2.40 17.84 -5.10
N ASP A 40 2.27 18.62 -4.02
CA ASP A 40 1.95 20.04 -4.06
C ASP A 40 3.01 20.85 -4.81
N MET A 41 4.30 20.54 -4.56
CA MET A 41 5.43 21.11 -5.29
C MET A 41 5.31 20.98 -6.81
N TRP A 42 4.59 19.96 -7.28
CA TRP A 42 4.41 19.65 -8.69
C TRP A 42 3.01 19.95 -9.22
N ASP A 43 2.21 20.71 -8.48
CA ASP A 43 0.84 21.06 -8.85
C ASP A 43 0.00 19.80 -9.12
N ALA A 44 0.18 18.78 -8.26
CA ALA A 44 -0.39 17.44 -8.41
C ALA A 44 -1.12 16.95 -7.15
N THR A 45 -1.41 17.84 -6.20
CA THR A 45 -2.25 17.54 -5.04
C THR A 45 -3.65 17.19 -5.51
N PHE A 46 -4.12 16.00 -5.14
CA PHE A 46 -5.45 15.55 -5.52
C PHE A 46 -6.42 15.53 -4.33
N PHE A 47 -7.67 15.81 -4.66
CA PHE A 47 -8.85 15.74 -3.80
C PHE A 47 -9.02 14.31 -3.28
N CYS A 48 -9.18 14.20 -1.95
CA CYS A 48 -9.31 12.94 -1.22
C CYS A 48 -10.73 12.72 -0.68
N GLY A 49 -11.75 13.26 -1.35
CA GLY A 49 -13.17 13.03 -1.03
C GLY A 49 -13.73 13.92 0.08
N SER A 50 -12.87 14.40 0.99
CA SER A 50 -13.24 15.34 2.05
C SER A 50 -12.08 16.27 2.43
N CYS A 51 -12.36 17.24 3.30
CA CYS A 51 -11.38 18.23 3.77
C CYS A 51 -10.74 19.03 2.62
N ALA A 52 -11.57 19.44 1.66
CA ALA A 52 -11.12 20.17 0.47
C ALA A 52 -12.11 21.26 0.06
N VAL A 53 -11.60 22.27 -0.63
CA VAL A 53 -12.38 23.34 -1.25
C VAL A 53 -12.08 23.36 -2.75
N ILE A 54 -13.13 23.30 -3.55
CA ILE A 54 -13.05 23.30 -5.02
C ILE A 54 -13.78 24.53 -5.55
N ARG A 55 -13.16 25.26 -6.47
CA ARG A 55 -13.80 26.40 -7.12
C ARG A 55 -14.91 25.88 -8.05
N ARG A 56 -16.11 26.44 -7.92
CA ARG A 56 -17.31 26.00 -8.67
C ARG A 56 -17.15 26.10 -10.19
N GLY A 57 -16.66 27.23 -10.70
CA GLY A 57 -16.47 27.44 -12.15
C GLY A 57 -15.62 26.33 -12.82
N PRO A 58 -14.37 26.11 -12.37
CA PRO A 58 -13.53 25.00 -12.86
C PRO A 58 -14.16 23.62 -12.73
N LEU A 59 -14.94 23.39 -11.66
CA LEU A 59 -15.66 22.13 -11.46
C LEU A 59 -16.76 21.95 -12.51
N ASP A 60 -17.49 23.01 -12.85
CA ASP A 60 -18.53 22.98 -13.89
C ASP A 60 -17.93 22.78 -15.29
N GLU A 61 -16.78 23.39 -15.57
CA GLU A 61 -16.07 23.23 -16.84
C GLU A 61 -15.59 21.79 -17.12
N ILE A 62 -15.38 20.99 -16.07
CA ILE A 62 -15.06 19.56 -16.20
C ILE A 62 -16.28 18.62 -16.10
N GLY A 63 -17.49 19.17 -16.05
CA GLY A 63 -18.74 18.40 -15.96
C GLY A 63 -19.12 17.97 -14.54
N GLY A 64 -18.57 18.60 -13.51
CA GLY A 64 -18.82 18.27 -12.11
C GLY A 64 -17.89 17.19 -11.55
N ILE A 65 -18.37 16.48 -10.53
CA ILE A 65 -17.64 15.37 -9.90
C ILE A 65 -17.62 14.17 -10.86
N ALA A 66 -16.44 13.57 -11.04
CA ALA A 66 -16.23 12.45 -11.96
C ALA A 66 -16.81 11.13 -11.40
N VAL A 67 -17.97 10.70 -11.86
CA VAL A 67 -18.71 9.54 -11.34
C VAL A 67 -18.43 8.22 -12.07
N GLU A 68 -17.51 8.22 -13.03
CA GLU A 68 -17.20 7.06 -13.87
C GLU A 68 -16.39 5.98 -13.14
N THR A 69 -15.72 6.36 -12.05
CA THR A 69 -14.93 5.45 -11.20
C THR A 69 -15.42 5.50 -9.76
N VAL A 70 -15.09 4.48 -8.96
CA VAL A 70 -15.47 4.44 -7.53
C VAL A 70 -14.63 5.35 -6.63
N THR A 71 -13.65 6.05 -7.21
CA THR A 71 -12.80 7.06 -6.57
C THR A 71 -13.01 8.37 -7.30
N GLU A 72 -14.21 8.91 -7.16
CA GLU A 72 -14.67 10.11 -7.86
C GLU A 72 -13.81 11.33 -7.53
N ASP A 73 -13.24 11.33 -6.34
CA ASP A 73 -12.42 12.38 -5.79
C ASP A 73 -11.09 12.57 -6.55
N ALA A 74 -10.31 11.50 -6.63
CA ALA A 74 -9.05 11.48 -7.36
C ALA A 74 -9.28 11.68 -8.86
N HIS A 75 -10.36 11.12 -9.41
CA HIS A 75 -10.69 11.28 -10.83
C HIS A 75 -11.08 12.73 -11.16
N THR A 76 -11.83 13.40 -10.28
CA THR A 76 -12.15 14.83 -10.42
C THR A 76 -10.87 15.68 -10.47
N SER A 77 -9.89 15.37 -9.61
CA SER A 77 -8.61 16.09 -9.59
C SER A 77 -7.84 15.97 -10.89
N LEU A 78 -7.80 14.74 -11.42
CA LEU A 78 -7.15 14.44 -12.69
C LEU A 78 -7.77 15.25 -13.83
N ARG A 79 -9.10 15.37 -13.87
CA ARG A 79 -9.80 16.20 -14.86
C ARG A 79 -9.50 17.69 -14.71
N LEU A 80 -9.47 18.20 -13.49
CA LEU A 80 -9.11 19.60 -13.22
C LEU A 80 -7.69 19.90 -13.72
N HIS A 81 -6.71 19.08 -13.35
CA HIS A 81 -5.32 19.28 -13.77
C HIS A 81 -5.14 19.14 -15.28
N ARG A 82 -5.88 18.23 -15.94
CA ARG A 82 -5.87 18.12 -17.41
C ARG A 82 -6.39 19.36 -18.13
N ARG A 83 -7.23 20.15 -17.47
CA ARG A 83 -7.71 21.45 -17.97
C ARG A 83 -6.80 22.62 -17.58
N GLY A 84 -5.66 22.33 -16.96
CA GLY A 84 -4.66 23.34 -16.61
C GLY A 84 -4.97 24.11 -15.34
N TYR A 85 -5.99 23.72 -14.58
CA TYR A 85 -6.21 24.28 -13.24
C TYR A 85 -5.14 23.79 -12.28
N THR A 86 -4.91 24.58 -11.23
CA THR A 86 -3.94 24.28 -10.20
C THR A 86 -4.57 23.74 -8.91
N SER A 87 -3.77 23.02 -8.16
CA SER A 87 -4.09 22.53 -6.80
C SER A 87 -3.09 23.06 -5.79
N ALA A 88 -3.53 23.14 -4.53
CA ALA A 88 -2.68 23.47 -3.40
C ALA A 88 -2.98 22.55 -2.20
N TYR A 89 -1.95 22.24 -1.41
CA TYR A 89 -2.05 21.47 -0.18
C TYR A 89 -1.67 22.31 1.04
N MET A 90 -2.53 22.33 2.06
CA MET A 90 -2.21 22.94 3.35
C MET A 90 -2.08 21.84 4.38
N ARG A 91 -0.86 21.54 4.79
CA ARG A 91 -0.52 20.51 5.78
C ARG A 91 -0.88 20.92 7.22
N ILE A 92 -2.11 21.39 7.42
CA ILE A 92 -2.68 21.74 8.73
C ILE A 92 -4.03 21.01 8.84
N PRO A 93 -4.20 20.09 9.81
CA PRO A 93 -5.50 19.47 10.06
C PRO A 93 -6.57 20.52 10.37
N GLN A 94 -7.63 20.58 9.57
CA GLN A 94 -8.78 21.48 9.77
C GLN A 94 -10.05 20.77 10.22
N ALA A 95 -10.08 19.44 10.07
CA ALA A 95 -11.20 18.61 10.47
C ALA A 95 -10.68 17.27 10.99
N ALA A 96 -11.47 16.64 11.84
CA ALA A 96 -11.14 15.36 12.46
C ALA A 96 -12.31 14.39 12.27
N GLY A 97 -12.05 13.28 11.61
CA GLY A 97 -13.01 12.23 11.30
C GLY A 97 -12.92 11.03 12.26
N LEU A 98 -13.72 10.02 11.96
CA LEU A 98 -13.69 8.72 12.62
C LEU A 98 -13.03 7.70 11.70
N ALA A 99 -12.07 6.95 12.23
CA ALA A 99 -11.55 5.76 11.57
C ALA A 99 -12.61 4.63 11.58
N THR A 100 -12.42 3.65 10.71
CA THR A 100 -13.31 2.48 10.62
C THR A 100 -13.35 1.67 11.91
N GLU A 101 -14.55 1.25 12.32
CA GLU A 101 -14.77 0.55 13.60
C GLU A 101 -14.31 -0.92 13.58
N SER A 102 -14.31 -1.57 12.42
CA SER A 102 -13.95 -2.98 12.26
C SER A 102 -12.87 -3.19 11.19
N LEU A 103 -12.11 -4.28 11.31
CA LEU A 103 -11.11 -4.69 10.32
C LEU A 103 -11.76 -4.92 8.95
N SER A 104 -12.96 -5.49 8.91
CA SER A 104 -13.73 -5.71 7.68
C SER A 104 -14.09 -4.43 6.95
N ALA A 105 -14.56 -3.43 7.67
CA ALA A 105 -14.84 -2.12 7.11
C ALA A 105 -13.56 -1.44 6.60
N HIS A 106 -12.45 -1.58 7.34
CA HIS A 106 -11.16 -1.04 6.94
C HIS A 106 -10.66 -1.63 5.63
N ILE A 107 -10.64 -2.96 5.52
CA ILE A 107 -10.23 -3.68 4.31
C ILE A 107 -11.18 -3.34 3.16
N GLY A 108 -12.49 -3.28 3.42
CA GLY A 108 -13.49 -2.88 2.44
C GLY A 108 -13.22 -1.50 1.84
N GLN A 109 -12.83 -0.51 2.65
CA GLN A 109 -12.43 0.80 2.15
C GLN A 109 -11.21 0.73 1.23
N ARG A 110 -10.15 0.01 1.63
CA ARG A 110 -8.92 -0.14 0.84
C ARG A 110 -9.14 -0.85 -0.49
N ILE A 111 -10.00 -1.88 -0.51
CA ILE A 111 -10.42 -2.55 -1.75
C ILE A 111 -11.04 -1.54 -2.72
N ARG A 112 -11.89 -0.63 -2.23
CA ARG A 112 -12.53 0.38 -3.09
C ARG A 112 -11.52 1.36 -3.65
N TRP A 113 -10.64 1.89 -2.80
CA TRP A 113 -9.60 2.83 -3.22
C TRP A 113 -8.67 2.18 -4.26
N ALA A 114 -8.24 0.95 -4.01
CA ALA A 114 -7.38 0.21 -4.91
C ALA A 114 -8.05 -0.03 -6.27
N ARG A 115 -9.30 -0.48 -6.26
CA ARG A 115 -10.08 -0.69 -7.48
C ARG A 115 -10.26 0.60 -8.25
N GLY A 116 -10.69 1.69 -7.59
CA GLY A 116 -10.97 2.97 -8.25
C GLY A 116 -9.73 3.59 -8.88
N MET A 117 -8.60 3.57 -8.18
CA MET A 117 -7.34 4.10 -8.71
C MET A 117 -6.87 3.34 -9.96
N VAL A 118 -7.04 2.01 -9.99
CA VAL A 118 -6.74 1.20 -11.18
C VAL A 118 -7.76 1.44 -12.30
N GLN A 119 -9.04 1.66 -11.98
CA GLN A 119 -10.05 2.06 -12.95
C GLN A 119 -9.66 3.39 -13.62
N ILE A 120 -9.24 4.40 -12.85
CA ILE A 120 -8.76 5.67 -13.41
C ILE A 120 -7.54 5.42 -14.31
N PHE A 121 -6.58 4.61 -13.86
CA PHE A 121 -5.38 4.30 -14.64
C PHE A 121 -5.71 3.66 -16.01
N ARG A 122 -6.78 2.87 -16.09
CA ARG A 122 -7.21 2.22 -17.33
C ARG A 122 -8.15 3.05 -18.19
N LEU A 123 -9.12 3.72 -17.59
CA LEU A 123 -10.15 4.49 -18.30
C LEU A 123 -9.65 5.87 -18.70
N ASP A 124 -8.83 6.50 -17.86
CA ASP A 124 -8.40 7.89 -18.02
C ASP A 124 -6.88 8.06 -17.78
N ASN A 125 -6.11 7.21 -18.44
CA ASN A 125 -4.69 6.96 -18.18
C ASN A 125 -3.82 8.24 -18.05
N PRO A 126 -3.19 8.49 -16.88
CA PRO A 126 -2.42 9.72 -16.66
C PRO A 126 -1.11 9.79 -17.47
N LEU A 127 -0.53 8.65 -17.86
CA LEU A 127 0.73 8.60 -18.60
C LEU A 127 0.56 9.01 -20.06
N PHE A 128 -0.55 8.62 -20.71
CA PHE A 128 -0.75 8.82 -22.15
C PHE A 128 -1.82 9.87 -22.49
N GLY A 129 -2.72 10.20 -21.56
CA GLY A 129 -3.76 11.20 -21.80
C GLY A 129 -3.20 12.61 -21.98
N LYS A 130 -3.88 13.48 -22.74
CA LYS A 130 -3.47 14.88 -22.95
C LYS A 130 -3.74 15.74 -21.69
N GLY A 131 -3.15 16.93 -21.63
CA GLY A 131 -3.49 17.96 -20.64
C GLY A 131 -2.63 18.00 -19.36
N LEU A 132 -1.81 16.97 -19.09
CA LEU A 132 -0.92 16.95 -17.92
C LEU A 132 0.53 17.30 -18.28
N LYS A 133 1.20 18.03 -17.37
CA LYS A 133 2.65 18.22 -17.35
C LYS A 133 3.35 16.89 -17.04
N LEU A 134 4.59 16.71 -17.50
CA LEU A 134 5.33 15.46 -17.32
C LEU A 134 5.39 15.02 -15.84
N VAL A 135 5.68 15.93 -14.92
CA VAL A 135 5.79 15.58 -13.50
C VAL A 135 4.44 15.24 -12.87
N GLN A 136 3.36 15.92 -13.26
CA GLN A 136 2.00 15.55 -12.85
C GLN A 136 1.67 14.11 -13.28
N ARG A 137 2.09 13.69 -14.48
CA ARG A 137 1.91 12.29 -14.95
C ARG A 137 2.58 11.30 -14.02
N VAL A 138 3.80 11.61 -13.57
CA VAL A 138 4.55 10.78 -12.63
C VAL A 138 3.86 10.72 -11.26
N CYS A 139 3.40 11.85 -10.72
CA CYS A 139 2.66 11.90 -9.45
C CYS A 139 1.39 11.03 -9.49
N TYR A 140 0.56 11.20 -10.52
CA TYR A 140 -0.66 10.41 -10.69
C TYR A 140 -0.37 8.93 -10.96
N ALA A 141 0.62 8.63 -11.80
CA ALA A 141 1.00 7.24 -12.07
C ALA A 141 1.54 6.56 -10.80
N ASN A 142 2.37 7.25 -10.00
CA ASN A 142 2.85 6.72 -8.72
C ASN A 142 1.69 6.40 -7.77
N ALA A 143 0.73 7.32 -7.61
CA ALA A 143 -0.45 7.10 -6.78
C ALA A 143 -1.29 5.89 -7.23
N MET A 144 -1.50 5.73 -8.54
CA MET A 144 -2.30 4.64 -9.08
C MET A 144 -1.57 3.29 -9.07
N LEU A 145 -0.29 3.26 -9.46
CA LEU A 145 0.53 2.04 -9.49
C LEU A 145 0.81 1.49 -8.09
N HIS A 146 0.82 2.35 -7.06
CA HIS A 146 0.95 1.91 -5.67
C HIS A 146 -0.11 0.85 -5.29
N PHE A 147 -1.34 0.97 -5.80
CA PHE A 147 -2.41 0.02 -5.53
C PHE A 147 -2.26 -1.33 -6.25
N LEU A 148 -1.35 -1.43 -7.23
CA LEU A 148 -0.98 -2.72 -7.85
C LEU A 148 0.06 -3.51 -7.04
N SER A 149 0.57 -2.95 -5.94
CA SER A 149 1.60 -3.57 -5.09
C SER A 149 1.18 -4.91 -4.46
N GLY A 150 -0.12 -5.19 -4.36
CA GLY A 150 -0.63 -6.46 -3.82
C GLY A 150 -0.14 -7.68 -4.59
N ILE A 151 -0.10 -7.62 -5.93
CA ILE A 151 0.34 -8.75 -6.76
C ILE A 151 1.84 -9.05 -6.56
N PRO A 152 2.77 -8.08 -6.74
CA PRO A 152 4.18 -8.30 -6.43
C PRO A 152 4.41 -8.81 -5.00
N ARG A 153 3.68 -8.31 -4.02
CA ARG A 153 3.83 -8.73 -2.62
C ARG A 153 3.48 -10.20 -2.41
N LEU A 154 2.38 -10.68 -3.00
CA LEU A 154 2.03 -12.11 -2.98
C LEU A 154 3.06 -12.98 -3.71
N ILE A 155 3.61 -12.50 -4.83
CA ILE A 155 4.70 -13.18 -5.54
C ILE A 155 5.93 -13.27 -4.63
N PHE A 156 6.34 -12.19 -3.97
CA PHE A 156 7.49 -12.22 -3.06
C PHE A 156 7.28 -13.13 -1.85
N LEU A 157 6.06 -13.21 -1.31
CA LEU A 157 5.72 -14.11 -0.20
C LEU A 157 5.75 -15.60 -0.60
N THR A 158 5.60 -15.91 -1.88
CA THR A 158 5.50 -17.29 -2.38
C THR A 158 6.72 -17.73 -3.18
N ALA A 159 7.53 -16.81 -3.68
CA ALA A 159 8.72 -17.10 -4.48
C ALA A 159 9.74 -18.02 -3.77
N PRO A 160 10.04 -17.86 -2.46
CA PRO A 160 10.93 -18.79 -1.77
C PRO A 160 10.37 -20.21 -1.72
N LEU A 161 9.04 -20.35 -1.64
CA LEU A 161 8.34 -21.63 -1.51
C LEU A 161 8.43 -22.48 -2.77
N ALA A 162 8.51 -21.85 -3.95
CA ALA A 162 8.72 -22.57 -5.20
C ALA A 162 10.03 -23.40 -5.18
N PHE A 163 11.11 -22.82 -4.66
CA PHE A 163 12.36 -23.57 -4.49
C PHE A 163 12.28 -24.57 -3.34
N LEU A 164 11.80 -24.14 -2.17
CA LEU A 164 11.82 -24.95 -0.95
C LEU A 164 10.90 -26.18 -1.04
N LEU A 165 9.73 -26.05 -1.66
CA LEU A 165 8.75 -27.14 -1.75
C LEU A 165 8.84 -27.89 -3.07
N LEU A 166 8.97 -27.18 -4.19
CA LEU A 166 8.88 -27.77 -5.53
C LEU A 166 10.25 -27.98 -6.20
N HIS A 167 11.34 -27.53 -5.56
CA HIS A 167 12.68 -27.54 -6.16
C HIS A 167 12.73 -26.76 -7.49
N ALA A 168 11.88 -25.74 -7.64
CA ALA A 168 11.81 -24.91 -8.83
C ALA A 168 12.74 -23.69 -8.73
N TYR A 169 13.68 -23.57 -9.65
CA TYR A 169 14.62 -22.45 -9.72
C TYR A 169 13.99 -21.26 -10.45
N ILE A 170 13.50 -20.27 -9.69
CA ILE A 170 13.00 -19.00 -10.27
C ILE A 170 14.15 -18.11 -10.78
N ILE A 171 15.29 -18.13 -10.08
CA ILE A 171 16.47 -17.31 -10.39
C ILE A 171 17.63 -18.27 -10.63
N TYR A 172 18.22 -18.19 -11.82
CA TYR A 172 19.40 -18.95 -12.21
C TYR A 172 20.67 -18.15 -11.94
N ALA A 173 21.09 -18.12 -10.67
CA ALA A 173 22.31 -17.46 -10.25
C ALA A 173 22.93 -18.18 -9.04
N PRO A 174 24.26 -18.22 -8.91
CA PRO A 174 24.92 -18.72 -7.70
C PRO A 174 24.46 -17.93 -6.48
N ALA A 175 24.24 -18.60 -5.36
CA ALA A 175 23.75 -17.97 -4.14
C ALA A 175 24.67 -16.85 -3.62
N LEU A 176 25.99 -16.96 -3.85
CA LEU A 176 26.95 -15.89 -3.55
C LEU A 176 26.69 -14.62 -4.38
N MET A 177 26.40 -14.76 -5.68
CA MET A 177 26.08 -13.61 -6.54
C MET A 177 24.79 -12.95 -6.08
N ILE A 178 23.75 -13.73 -5.77
CA ILE A 178 22.49 -13.21 -5.23
C ILE A 178 22.76 -12.40 -3.96
N ALA A 179 23.54 -12.93 -3.01
CA ALA A 179 23.87 -12.21 -1.78
C ALA A 179 24.65 -10.91 -2.04
N LEU A 180 25.64 -10.93 -2.94
CA LEU A 180 26.48 -9.78 -3.28
C LEU A 180 25.71 -8.63 -3.93
N PHE A 181 24.67 -8.90 -4.72
CA PHE A 181 23.85 -7.85 -5.34
C PHE A 181 22.65 -7.45 -4.47
N VAL A 182 21.97 -8.42 -3.86
CA VAL A 182 20.72 -8.16 -3.12
C VAL A 182 20.99 -7.49 -1.79
N LEU A 183 22.01 -7.91 -1.02
CA LEU A 183 22.24 -7.34 0.32
C LEU A 183 22.61 -5.85 0.27
N PRO A 184 23.57 -5.39 -0.57
CA PRO A 184 23.86 -3.96 -0.67
C PRO A 184 22.67 -3.15 -1.16
N HIS A 185 21.91 -3.69 -2.11
CA HIS A 185 20.68 -3.05 -2.60
C HIS A 185 19.65 -2.88 -1.48
N MET A 186 19.37 -3.93 -0.70
CA MET A 186 18.44 -3.88 0.43
C MET A 186 18.88 -2.88 1.49
N ILE A 187 20.17 -2.86 1.83
CA ILE A 187 20.74 -1.90 2.79
C ILE A 187 20.55 -0.47 2.28
N HIS A 188 20.93 -0.19 1.02
CA HIS A 188 20.81 1.14 0.43
C HIS A 188 19.35 1.61 0.34
N ALA A 189 18.43 0.74 -0.09
CA ALA A 189 17.01 1.04 -0.15
C ALA A 189 16.42 1.30 1.25
N SER A 190 16.79 0.48 2.24
CA SER A 190 16.35 0.64 3.63
C SER A 190 16.84 1.96 4.24
N LEU A 191 18.12 2.30 4.06
CA LEU A 191 18.69 3.53 4.59
C LEU A 191 18.05 4.77 3.95
N THR A 192 17.86 4.73 2.63
CA THR A 192 17.20 5.81 1.89
C THR A 192 15.76 6.02 2.37
N ASN A 193 14.97 4.94 2.48
CA ASN A 193 13.59 5.02 3.00
C ASN A 193 13.54 5.51 4.45
N SER A 194 14.43 5.03 5.31
CA SER A 194 14.51 5.48 6.71
C SER A 194 14.85 6.98 6.80
N LYS A 195 15.77 7.46 5.97
CA LYS A 195 16.17 8.88 5.94
C LYS A 195 15.06 9.79 5.45
N ILE A 196 14.33 9.39 4.40
CA ILE A 196 13.29 10.20 3.76
C ILE A 196 11.96 10.12 4.54
N GLN A 197 11.55 8.93 4.94
CA GLN A 197 10.19 8.65 5.42
C GLN A 197 10.13 8.29 6.91
N GLY A 198 11.26 8.13 7.61
CA GLY A 198 11.30 7.55 8.96
C GLY A 198 10.51 8.32 10.03
N LYS A 199 10.22 9.61 9.81
CA LYS A 199 9.34 10.41 10.68
C LYS A 199 7.85 10.10 10.49
N TYR A 200 7.46 9.64 9.30
CA TYR A 200 6.07 9.46 8.88
C TYR A 200 5.64 8.00 8.78
N ARG A 201 6.59 7.07 8.69
CA ARG A 201 6.31 5.64 8.58
C ARG A 201 7.35 4.81 9.33
N HIS A 202 6.87 3.97 10.24
CA HIS A 202 7.68 2.90 10.82
C HIS A 202 7.40 1.60 10.07
N SER A 203 8.22 1.36 9.05
CA SER A 203 8.83 0.07 8.74
C SER A 203 8.03 -1.21 9.08
N PHE A 204 8.28 -1.85 10.23
CA PHE A 204 7.79 -3.20 10.53
C PHE A 204 6.27 -3.35 10.46
N TRP A 205 5.53 -2.50 11.18
CA TRP A 205 4.07 -2.60 11.26
C TRP A 205 3.39 -2.28 9.94
N SER A 206 4.02 -1.42 9.13
CA SER A 206 3.51 -1.06 7.81
C SER A 206 3.64 -2.22 6.82
N GLU A 207 4.71 -3.02 6.91
CA GLU A 207 4.87 -4.23 6.10
C GLU A 207 3.85 -5.31 6.44
N ILE A 208 3.57 -5.52 7.73
CA ILE A 208 2.51 -6.46 8.16
C ILE A 208 1.16 -6.02 7.61
N TYR A 209 0.84 -4.72 7.75
CA TYR A 209 -0.40 -4.14 7.25
C TYR A 209 -0.56 -4.35 5.74
N GLU A 210 0.43 -3.97 4.93
CA GLU A 210 0.38 -4.14 3.48
C GLU A 210 0.31 -5.63 3.07
N THR A 211 0.95 -6.51 3.84
CA THR A 211 0.88 -7.96 3.62
C THR A 211 -0.51 -8.52 3.87
N VAL A 212 -1.18 -8.09 4.95
CA VAL A 212 -2.57 -8.47 5.21
C VAL A 212 -3.49 -7.97 4.10
N LEU A 213 -3.28 -6.74 3.60
CA LEU A 213 -4.09 -6.17 2.53
C LEU A 213 -3.82 -6.78 1.15
N ALA A 214 -2.61 -7.27 0.88
CA ALA A 214 -2.17 -7.72 -0.44
C ALA A 214 -3.14 -8.73 -1.08
N TRP A 215 -3.57 -9.72 -0.30
CA TRP A 215 -4.53 -10.74 -0.73
C TRP A 215 -5.88 -10.14 -1.16
N TYR A 216 -6.35 -9.12 -0.43
CA TYR A 216 -7.64 -8.51 -0.66
C TYR A 216 -7.67 -7.53 -1.81
N ILE A 217 -6.57 -6.79 -2.02
CA ILE A 217 -6.49 -5.79 -3.09
C ILE A 217 -6.08 -6.39 -4.43
N ALA A 218 -5.34 -7.51 -4.45
CA ALA A 218 -4.82 -8.08 -5.70
C ALA A 218 -5.92 -8.53 -6.69
N PRO A 219 -6.96 -9.31 -6.30
CA PRO A 219 -8.03 -9.68 -7.22
C PRO A 219 -8.82 -8.49 -7.82
N PRO A 220 -9.34 -7.53 -7.03
CA PRO A 220 -10.13 -6.43 -7.58
C PRO A 220 -9.30 -5.48 -8.44
N THR A 221 -8.02 -5.27 -8.11
CA THR A 221 -7.12 -4.46 -8.94
C THR A 221 -6.77 -5.15 -10.25
N PHE A 222 -6.50 -6.47 -10.23
CA PHE A 222 -6.28 -7.25 -11.44
C PHE A 222 -7.51 -7.25 -12.36
N VAL A 223 -8.71 -7.45 -11.79
CA VAL A 223 -9.96 -7.38 -12.55
C VAL A 223 -10.16 -5.98 -13.13
N ALA A 224 -9.94 -4.92 -12.36
CA ALA A 224 -10.06 -3.55 -12.86
C ALA A 224 -9.05 -3.23 -13.97
N LEU A 225 -7.86 -3.83 -13.93
CA LEU A 225 -6.84 -3.68 -14.96
C LEU A 225 -7.29 -4.27 -16.30
N ILE A 226 -7.96 -5.43 -16.28
CA ILE A 226 -8.41 -6.12 -17.49
C ILE A 226 -9.79 -5.62 -17.95
N ASN A 227 -10.75 -5.51 -17.03
CA ASN A 227 -12.11 -5.09 -17.28
C ASN A 227 -12.58 -4.09 -16.20
N PRO A 228 -12.35 -2.78 -16.41
CA PRO A 228 -12.61 -1.76 -15.40
C PRO A 228 -14.09 -1.61 -15.02
N HIS A 229 -15.02 -2.00 -15.89
CA HIS A 229 -16.46 -1.92 -15.60
C HIS A 229 -16.99 -3.13 -14.81
N LYS A 230 -16.19 -4.20 -14.65
CA LYS A 230 -16.62 -5.43 -13.99
C LYS A 230 -16.56 -5.31 -12.46
N GLY A 231 -17.64 -5.74 -11.80
CA GLY A 231 -17.78 -5.83 -10.35
C GLY A 231 -18.82 -4.86 -9.79
N LYS A 232 -19.63 -5.31 -8.82
CA LYS A 232 -20.61 -4.46 -8.12
C LYS A 232 -20.01 -3.89 -6.84
N PHE A 233 -20.45 -2.70 -6.46
CA PHE A 233 -20.13 -2.09 -5.18
C PHE A 233 -21.27 -2.36 -4.20
N ASN A 234 -20.99 -3.06 -3.10
CA ASN A 234 -21.89 -3.07 -1.94
C ASN A 234 -21.42 -1.98 -0.99
N VAL A 235 -22.33 -1.09 -0.63
CA VAL A 235 -22.10 -0.03 0.37
C VAL A 235 -21.70 -0.70 1.69
N THR A 236 -20.51 -0.41 2.17
CA THR A 236 -20.06 -0.85 3.49
C THR A 236 -21.01 -0.29 4.53
N ALA A 237 -21.60 -1.14 5.37
CA ALA A 237 -22.48 -0.68 6.46
C ALA A 237 -21.73 0.34 7.31
N LYS A 238 -22.32 1.53 7.49
CA LYS A 238 -21.82 2.53 8.42
C LYS A 238 -22.50 2.29 9.76
N GLY A 239 -21.72 1.85 10.75
CA GLY A 239 -22.13 1.82 12.15
C GLY A 239 -22.23 0.42 12.76
N GLY A 240 -21.62 0.30 13.93
CA GLY A 240 -21.87 -0.73 14.92
C GLY A 240 -20.93 -0.54 16.10
N LEU A 241 -21.45 -0.29 17.30
CA LEU A 241 -20.64 -0.35 18.51
C LEU A 241 -20.17 -1.80 18.67
N VAL A 242 -18.87 -2.03 18.53
CA VAL A 242 -18.26 -3.31 18.86
C VAL A 242 -18.15 -3.35 20.39
N GLU A 243 -19.20 -3.85 21.04
CA GLU A 243 -19.25 -3.98 22.51
C GLU A 243 -18.38 -5.13 23.02
N GLU A 244 -18.17 -6.18 22.21
CA GLU A 244 -17.35 -7.35 22.55
C GLU A 244 -16.19 -7.55 21.56
N GLU A 245 -15.04 -7.95 22.08
CA GLU A 245 -13.89 -8.34 21.26
C GLU A 245 -14.22 -9.63 20.50
N TYR A 246 -14.08 -9.60 19.16
CA TYR A 246 -14.29 -10.76 18.31
C TYR A 246 -13.18 -10.91 17.27
N VAL A 247 -12.95 -12.15 16.83
CA VAL A 247 -12.00 -12.46 15.74
C VAL A 247 -12.77 -12.66 14.45
N ASP A 248 -12.45 -11.87 13.42
CA ASP A 248 -13.03 -12.01 12.08
C ASP A 248 -12.36 -13.17 11.31
N TRP A 249 -12.75 -14.40 11.62
CA TRP A 249 -12.16 -15.60 11.02
C TRP A 249 -12.24 -15.65 9.50
N VAL A 250 -13.28 -15.06 8.90
CA VAL A 250 -13.46 -15.06 7.45
C VAL A 250 -12.38 -14.22 6.80
N ILE A 251 -12.14 -13.02 7.34
CA ILE A 251 -11.06 -12.14 6.90
C ILE A 251 -9.69 -12.69 7.28
N SER A 252 -9.61 -13.50 8.32
CA SER A 252 -8.34 -14.03 8.77
C SER A 252 -7.79 -15.20 7.95
N ARG A 253 -8.67 -15.97 7.30
CA ARG A 253 -8.32 -17.18 6.55
C ARG A 253 -7.15 -17.01 5.59
N PRO A 254 -7.14 -16.04 4.65
CA PRO A 254 -6.10 -15.99 3.64
C PRO A 254 -4.70 -15.75 4.21
N TYR A 255 -4.57 -14.87 5.21
CA TYR A 255 -3.26 -14.64 5.81
C TYR A 255 -2.83 -15.81 6.70
N ILE A 256 -3.77 -16.51 7.35
CA ILE A 256 -3.45 -17.75 8.09
C ILE A 256 -2.88 -18.80 7.14
N TYR A 257 -3.49 -19.00 5.96
CA TYR A 257 -2.96 -19.90 4.94
C TYR A 257 -1.56 -19.48 4.48
N LEU A 258 -1.34 -18.18 4.21
CA LEU A 258 -0.02 -17.68 3.80
C LEU A 258 1.05 -17.89 4.88
N VAL A 259 0.71 -17.65 6.15
CA VAL A 259 1.61 -17.88 7.29
C VAL A 259 1.92 -19.36 7.42
N LEU A 260 0.91 -20.24 7.42
CA LEU A 260 1.10 -21.69 7.52
C LEU A 260 1.95 -22.22 6.34
N LEU A 261 1.69 -21.75 5.13
CA LEU A 261 2.47 -22.13 3.95
C LEU A 261 3.93 -21.71 4.07
N ASN A 262 4.20 -20.51 4.61
CA ASN A 262 5.56 -20.04 4.87
C ASN A 262 6.23 -20.84 6.00
N LEU A 263 5.51 -21.20 7.06
CA LEU A 263 6.02 -22.06 8.14
C LEU A 263 6.37 -23.47 7.62
N VAL A 264 5.57 -24.04 6.73
CA VAL A 264 5.89 -25.30 6.05
C VAL A 264 7.14 -25.13 5.19
N GLY A 265 7.24 -24.03 4.43
CA GLY A 265 8.46 -23.70 3.67
C GLY A 265 9.71 -23.63 4.53
N VAL A 266 9.61 -22.97 5.69
CA VAL A 266 10.67 -22.87 6.69
C VAL A 266 11.07 -24.26 7.21
N ALA A 267 10.09 -25.10 7.59
CA ALA A 267 10.35 -26.44 8.09
C ALA A 267 11.05 -27.32 7.04
N VAL A 268 10.59 -27.29 5.78
CA VAL A 268 11.24 -28.01 4.68
C VAL A 268 12.63 -27.43 4.37
N GLY A 269 12.80 -26.12 4.48
CA GLY A 269 14.11 -25.47 4.35
C GLY A 269 15.11 -25.94 5.40
N ILE A 270 14.70 -26.04 6.66
CA ILE A 270 15.53 -26.58 7.74
C ILE A 270 15.86 -28.05 7.48
N TRP A 271 14.87 -28.86 7.09
CA TRP A 271 15.09 -30.27 6.76
C TRP A 271 16.08 -30.42 5.58
N ARG A 272 15.94 -29.63 4.52
CA ARG A 272 16.89 -29.61 3.39
C ARG A 272 18.26 -29.10 3.78
N PHE A 273 18.36 -28.18 4.73
CA PHE A 273 19.66 -27.74 5.24
C PHE A 273 20.39 -28.86 5.98
N MET A 274 19.66 -29.72 6.70
CA MET A 274 20.24 -30.82 7.48
C MET A 274 20.51 -32.08 6.65
N TYR A 275 19.64 -32.41 5.69
CA TYR A 275 19.65 -33.70 4.96
C TYR A 275 19.77 -33.56 3.44
N GLY A 276 19.82 -32.33 2.92
CA GLY A 276 19.90 -32.07 1.50
C GLY A 276 21.34 -32.12 0.93
N PRO A 277 21.47 -32.00 -0.40
CA PRO A 277 22.76 -31.98 -1.07
C PRO A 277 23.64 -30.81 -0.60
N GLU A 278 24.94 -31.05 -0.34
CA GLU A 278 25.86 -30.03 0.19
C GLU A 278 26.00 -28.80 -0.72
N ASN A 279 25.90 -28.99 -2.04
CA ASN A 279 25.95 -27.93 -3.04
C ASN A 279 24.72 -26.99 -3.02
N GLU A 280 23.64 -27.37 -2.34
CA GLU A 280 22.41 -26.58 -2.25
C GLU A 280 22.25 -25.84 -0.92
N ILE A 281 23.09 -26.14 0.07
CA ILE A 281 23.04 -25.55 1.41
C ILE A 281 23.07 -24.01 1.37
N LEU A 282 23.98 -23.43 0.56
CA LEU A 282 24.08 -21.97 0.42
C LEU A 282 22.83 -21.38 -0.25
N THR A 283 22.23 -22.12 -1.18
CA THR A 283 21.02 -21.71 -1.91
C THR A 283 19.79 -21.77 -1.02
N VAL A 284 19.68 -22.80 -0.18
CA VAL A 284 18.65 -22.92 0.86
C VAL A 284 18.78 -21.76 1.85
N TRP A 285 19.99 -21.48 2.35
CA TRP A 285 20.24 -20.37 3.30
C TRP A 285 19.91 -18.99 2.74
N VAL A 286 20.38 -18.67 1.53
CA VAL A 286 20.14 -17.34 0.93
C VAL A 286 18.67 -17.15 0.62
N ARG A 287 17.98 -18.17 0.10
CA ARG A 287 16.53 -18.08 -0.20
C ARG A 287 15.68 -18.08 1.06
N TYR A 288 16.09 -18.81 2.09
CA TYR A 288 15.49 -18.78 3.42
C TYR A 288 15.60 -17.38 4.04
N ARG A 289 16.81 -16.80 4.02
CA ARG A 289 17.05 -15.47 4.59
C ARG A 289 16.37 -14.37 3.78
N LEU A 290 16.29 -14.47 2.46
CA LEU A 290 15.53 -13.52 1.63
C LEU A 290 14.01 -13.67 1.76
N GLY A 291 13.51 -14.88 2.05
CA GLY A 291 12.09 -15.12 2.33
C GLY A 291 11.63 -14.60 3.69
N ILE A 292 12.50 -14.67 4.71
CA ILE A 292 12.24 -14.13 6.05
C ILE A 292 12.59 -12.63 6.12
N LEU A 293 13.67 -12.21 5.47
CA LEU A 293 13.97 -10.79 5.22
C LEU A 293 13.13 -10.28 4.04
N GLN A 294 11.81 -10.47 4.09
CA GLN A 294 10.99 -9.32 3.73
C GLN A 294 11.45 -8.19 4.62
N PRO A 295 11.70 -6.99 4.08
CA PRO A 295 12.51 -6.02 4.77
C PRO A 295 11.87 -5.66 6.12
N ASP A 296 12.39 -6.30 7.18
CA ASP A 296 12.31 -5.85 8.54
C ASP A 296 13.12 -4.56 8.58
N TYR A 297 12.46 -3.48 8.18
CA TYR A 297 13.00 -2.13 8.19
C TYR A 297 13.12 -1.61 9.65
N SER A 298 13.27 -2.48 10.65
CA SER A 298 13.39 -2.14 12.05
C SER A 298 14.85 -1.83 12.40
N TRP A 299 15.30 -0.63 12.07
CA TRP A 299 16.43 -0.02 12.78
C TRP A 299 15.90 0.90 13.86
N ARG A 300 15.88 0.40 15.11
CA ARG A 300 15.72 1.24 16.30
C ARG A 300 16.85 2.27 16.35
N ARG A 301 16.51 3.55 16.48
CA ARG A 301 17.16 4.41 17.47
C ARG A 301 16.16 4.65 18.60
N GLY A 302 16.28 3.86 19.65
CA GLY A 302 15.98 4.38 20.98
C GLY A 302 17.09 5.35 21.36
N GLY A 303 16.72 6.50 21.92
CA GLY A 303 17.66 7.43 22.53
C GLY A 303 17.37 8.90 22.23
N GLY A 304 16.85 9.61 23.24
CA GLY A 304 16.98 11.06 23.36
C GLY A 304 15.68 11.84 23.20
N LEU A 305 14.86 11.86 24.25
CA LEU A 305 14.11 13.06 24.60
C LEU A 305 15.14 14.12 25.01
N GLY A 306 15.05 15.28 24.38
CA GLY A 306 15.79 16.51 24.64
C GLY A 306 15.20 17.60 23.78
#